data_AF-A0AAV9DEQ5-F1
#
_entry.id   AF-A0AAV9DEQ5-F1
#
_cell.length_a   1.000
_cell.length_b   1.000
_cell.length_c   1.000
_cell.angle_alpha   90.00
_cell.angle_beta   90.00
_cell.angle_gamma   90.00
#
_symmetry.space_group_name_H-M   'P 1'
#
loop_
_entity.id
_entity.type
_entity.pdbx_description
1 polymer ?
#
loop_
_entity_poly.entity_id
_entity_poly.type
_entity_poly.pdbx_seq_one_letter_code
_entity_poly.pdbx_strand_id
1 'polypeptide(L)'
;MHKKVLGICFGHQILSRALGGKTGRATRGWDIGLTSINLSLSKFHPPSLFVVECHRDEVLELPSKAEVIGWSEKTGIEAFRYGDHMMGIQTHPEYTKDILLYLIDRLTRCKLISRSHAEVAKARLEKEEPDREAWKMVCRNFLKEKSSKLIDCGMFVDKFDACGGNVWFYVWMGERRHGENVKT
;
A
#
# COMPACT_ATOMS: atom_id res chain seq x y z
N MET A 1 -11.44 -12.49 -19.63
CA MET A 1 -11.36 -11.65 -18.41
C MET A 1 -9.93 -11.67 -17.91
N HIS A 2 -9.36 -10.51 -17.59
CA HIS A 2 -8.04 -10.45 -16.95
C HIS A 2 -8.16 -10.91 -15.50
N LYS A 3 -7.14 -11.63 -14.98
CA LYS A 3 -7.07 -11.98 -13.56
C LYS A 3 -6.89 -10.71 -12.74
N LYS A 4 -7.57 -10.63 -11.60
CA LYS A 4 -7.38 -9.55 -10.61
C LYS A 4 -6.02 -9.71 -9.92
N VAL A 5 -5.26 -8.63 -9.84
CA VAL A 5 -3.95 -8.58 -9.19
C VAL A 5 -3.94 -7.42 -8.20
N LEU A 6 -3.60 -7.73 -6.94
CA LEU A 6 -3.39 -6.76 -5.88
C LEU A 6 -1.92 -6.80 -5.47
N GLY A 7 -1.20 -5.70 -5.65
CA GLY A 7 0.15 -5.50 -5.13
C GLY A 7 0.12 -4.74 -3.81
N ILE A 8 0.82 -5.23 -2.79
CA ILE A 8 0.93 -4.58 -1.47
C ILE A 8 2.39 -4.24 -1.19
N CYS A 9 2.67 -3.01 -0.78
CA CYS A 9 4.00 -2.46 -0.51
C CYS A 9 4.98 -2.73 -1.68
N PHE A 10 5.94 -3.64 -1.51
CA PHE A 10 6.85 -4.03 -2.59
C PHE A 10 6.12 -4.60 -3.81
N GLY A 11 4.99 -5.30 -3.62
CA GLY A 11 4.13 -5.76 -4.70
C GLY A 11 3.51 -4.62 -5.51
N HIS A 12 3.12 -3.52 -4.84
CA HIS A 12 2.65 -2.29 -5.51
C HIS A 12 3.74 -1.68 -6.39
N GLN A 13 4.99 -1.70 -5.91
CA GLN A 13 6.15 -1.19 -6.65
C GLN A 13 6.48 -2.06 -7.86
N ILE A 14 6.50 -3.39 -7.70
CA ILE A 14 6.68 -4.33 -8.82
C ILE A 14 5.58 -4.13 -9.86
N LEU A 15 4.32 -4.01 -9.41
CA LEU A 15 3.19 -3.84 -10.30
C LEU A 15 3.30 -2.55 -11.10
N SER A 16 3.65 -1.43 -10.46
CA SER A 16 3.91 -0.16 -11.14
C SER A 16 5.01 -0.31 -12.20
N ARG A 17 6.16 -0.91 -11.84
CA ARG A 17 7.27 -1.13 -12.78
C ARG A 17 6.88 -2.02 -13.96
N ALA A 18 6.11 -3.08 -13.71
CA ALA A 18 5.65 -3.98 -14.76
C ALA A 18 4.71 -3.28 -15.76
N LEU A 19 3.98 -2.26 -15.30
CA LEU A 19 3.10 -1.43 -16.13
C LEU A 19 3.83 -0.27 -16.83
N GLY A 20 5.15 -0.14 -16.64
CA GLY A 20 5.97 0.92 -17.22
C GLY A 20 6.14 2.17 -16.35
N GLY A 21 5.72 2.11 -15.08
CA GLY A 21 5.97 3.14 -14.08
C GLY A 21 7.41 3.16 -13.57
N LYS A 22 7.75 4.17 -12.77
CA LYS A 22 9.04 4.32 -12.11
C LYS A 22 8.88 4.18 -10.59
N THR A 23 9.75 3.37 -10.00
CA THR A 23 9.91 3.24 -8.55
C THR A 23 11.34 3.60 -8.20
N GLY A 24 11.54 4.31 -7.09
CA GLY A 24 12.85 4.68 -6.60
C GLY A 24 12.87 4.93 -5.10
N ARG A 25 14.03 5.34 -4.60
CA ARG A 25 14.21 5.70 -3.20
C ARG A 25 13.41 6.97 -2.88
N ALA A 26 12.62 6.92 -1.82
CA ALA A 26 11.87 8.09 -1.36
C ALA A 26 12.83 9.20 -0.93
N THR A 27 12.60 10.42 -1.41
CA THR A 27 13.45 11.58 -1.13
C THR A 27 13.36 12.03 0.33
N ARG A 28 12.20 11.77 0.97
CA ARG A 28 11.92 12.06 2.38
C ARG A 28 12.43 10.97 3.35
N GLY A 29 13.15 9.96 2.84
CA GLY A 29 13.68 8.86 3.64
C GLY A 29 12.65 7.77 3.93
N TRP A 30 12.83 7.03 5.02
CA TRP A 30 11.88 5.98 5.43
C TRP A 30 10.50 6.57 5.71
N ASP A 31 9.45 5.89 5.24
CA ASP A 31 8.12 6.01 5.79
C ASP A 31 7.79 4.82 6.67
N ILE A 32 7.71 5.09 7.98
CA ILE A 32 7.37 4.10 8.98
C ILE A 32 6.55 4.75 10.08
N GLY A 33 5.38 4.19 10.34
CA GLY A 33 4.47 4.69 11.36
C GLY A 33 3.02 4.65 10.92
N LEU A 34 2.20 5.44 11.59
CA LEU A 34 0.81 5.65 11.21
C LEU A 34 0.68 6.94 10.38
N THR A 35 0.13 6.82 9.18
CA THR A 35 -0.04 7.94 8.24
C THR A 35 -1.51 8.06 7.88
N SER A 36 -2.00 9.29 7.76
CA SER A 36 -3.32 9.56 7.20
C SER A 36 -3.17 9.65 5.69
N ILE A 37 -3.87 8.76 4.98
CA ILE A 37 -3.92 8.75 3.52
C ILE A 37 -5.26 9.30 3.07
N ASN A 38 -5.24 10.11 2.02
CA ASN A 38 -6.43 10.59 1.33
C ASN A 38 -6.80 9.59 0.24
N LEU A 39 -8.09 9.47 -0.03
CA LEU A 39 -8.66 8.56 -1.01
C LEU A 39 -9.44 9.30 -2.09
N SER A 40 -9.29 8.87 -3.33
CA SER A 40 -10.15 9.28 -4.46
C SER A 40 -11.46 8.46 -4.55
N LEU A 41 -11.68 7.48 -3.67
CA LEU A 41 -12.81 6.56 -3.76
C LEU A 41 -14.13 7.24 -3.34
N SER A 42 -15.09 7.29 -4.27
CA SER A 42 -16.37 8.01 -4.19
C SER A 42 -17.20 7.79 -2.90
N LYS A 43 -17.88 8.86 -2.45
CA LYS A 43 -19.10 9.03 -1.60
C LYS A 43 -19.42 8.10 -0.40
N PHE A 44 -18.77 6.97 -0.24
CA PHE A 44 -19.12 5.91 0.73
C PHE A 44 -17.95 5.51 1.65
N HIS A 45 -16.78 6.12 1.50
CA HIS A 45 -15.62 5.91 2.36
C HIS A 45 -15.23 7.24 3.00
N PRO A 46 -14.66 7.24 4.22
CA PRO A 46 -14.13 8.46 4.80
C PRO A 46 -13.06 9.05 3.86
N PRO A 47 -12.98 10.38 3.75
CA PRO A 47 -12.06 11.04 2.82
C PRO A 47 -10.58 10.75 3.13
N SER A 48 -10.32 10.30 4.36
CA SER A 48 -9.00 9.87 4.80
C SER A 48 -9.10 8.67 5.73
N LEU A 49 -8.03 7.86 5.75
CA LEU A 49 -7.88 6.70 6.64
C LEU A 49 -6.49 6.68 7.24
N PHE A 50 -6.38 6.25 8.49
CA PHE A 50 -5.10 5.97 9.13
C PHE A 50 -4.62 4.58 8.74
N VAL A 51 -3.41 4.50 8.20
CA VAL A 51 -2.78 3.27 7.73
C VAL A 51 -1.37 3.13 8.26
N VAL A 52 -0.91 1.88 8.31
CA VAL A 52 0.47 1.57 8.66
C VAL A 52 1.34 1.66 7.42
N GLU A 53 2.36 2.50 7.49
CA GLU A 53 3.44 2.58 6.50
C GLU A 53 4.70 1.88 7.01
N CYS A 54 5.42 1.25 6.10
CA CYS A 54 6.74 0.67 6.34
C CYS A 54 7.50 0.45 5.01
N HIS A 55 8.03 1.51 4.42
CA HIS A 55 8.80 1.45 3.18
C HIS A 55 9.88 2.53 3.12
N ARG A 56 10.85 2.35 2.22
CA ARG A 56 11.89 3.36 1.91
C ARG A 56 11.95 3.69 0.42
N ASP A 57 11.32 2.86 -0.39
CA ASP A 57 11.12 3.08 -1.82
C ASP A 57 9.65 3.38 -2.05
N GLU A 58 9.35 4.12 -3.11
CA GLU A 58 8.00 4.55 -3.47
C GLU A 58 7.85 4.57 -4.99
N VAL A 59 6.61 4.51 -5.47
CA VAL A 59 6.31 4.78 -6.88
C VAL A 59 6.40 6.28 -7.11
N LEU A 60 7.30 6.67 -8.00
CA LEU A 60 7.57 8.06 -8.36
C LEU A 60 6.70 8.51 -9.53
N GLU A 61 6.49 7.61 -10.50
CA GLU A 61 5.70 7.89 -11.70
C GLU A 61 4.88 6.66 -12.07
N LEU A 62 3.62 6.88 -12.42
CA LEU A 62 2.74 5.86 -12.99
C LEU A 62 2.64 6.04 -14.51
N PRO A 63 2.37 4.96 -15.27
CA PRO A 63 2.04 5.08 -16.68
C PRO A 63 0.71 5.83 -16.87
N SER A 64 0.53 6.46 -18.04
CA SER A 64 -0.64 7.31 -18.33
C SER A 64 -2.02 6.65 -18.20
N LYS A 65 -2.09 5.31 -18.23
CA LYS A 65 -3.32 4.54 -18.09
C LYS A 65 -3.63 4.12 -16.65
N ALA A 66 -2.73 4.39 -15.70
CA ALA A 66 -2.97 4.16 -14.29
C ALA A 66 -3.55 5.42 -13.63
N GLU A 67 -4.44 5.22 -12.67
CA GLU A 67 -5.09 6.26 -11.90
C GLU A 67 -4.61 6.20 -10.45
N VAL A 68 -4.17 7.33 -9.91
CA VAL A 68 -3.89 7.46 -8.47
C VAL A 68 -5.21 7.52 -7.73
N ILE A 69 -5.40 6.59 -6.80
CA ILE A 69 -6.62 6.50 -5.98
C ILE A 69 -6.36 6.76 -4.49
N GLY A 70 -5.10 6.95 -4.10
CA GLY A 70 -4.76 7.40 -2.74
C GLY A 70 -3.37 8.02 -2.65
N TRP A 71 -3.24 9.01 -1.76
CA TRP A 71 -2.02 9.79 -1.56
C TRP A 71 -1.91 10.30 -0.12
N SER A 72 -0.70 10.55 0.37
CA SER A 72 -0.44 11.23 1.64
C SER A 72 0.35 12.52 1.42
N GLU A 73 0.64 13.24 2.49
CA GLU A 73 1.57 14.37 2.42
C GLU A 73 2.98 13.91 2.03
N LYS A 74 3.37 12.69 2.41
CA LYS A 74 4.73 12.18 2.28
C LYS A 74 4.99 11.42 1.00
N THR A 75 4.02 10.61 0.58
CA THR A 75 4.10 9.79 -0.62
C THR A 75 2.89 10.07 -1.51
N GLY A 76 3.17 10.51 -2.74
CA GLY A 76 2.14 10.97 -3.67
C GLY A 76 1.31 9.84 -4.30
N ILE A 77 1.80 8.60 -4.27
CA ILE A 77 1.19 7.44 -4.92
C ILE A 77 1.10 6.31 -3.89
N GLU A 78 0.19 6.46 -2.92
CA GLU A 78 -0.06 5.45 -1.89
C GLU A 78 -0.93 4.31 -2.43
N ALA A 79 -1.81 4.62 -3.37
CA ALA A 79 -2.64 3.63 -4.03
C ALA A 79 -2.92 4.02 -5.48
N PHE A 80 -2.94 3.03 -6.38
CA PHE A 80 -3.30 3.21 -7.78
C PHE A 80 -4.11 2.05 -8.32
N ARG A 81 -4.86 2.31 -9.40
CA ARG A 81 -5.52 1.29 -10.21
C ARG A 81 -5.03 1.36 -11.66
N TYR A 82 -5.00 0.23 -12.34
CA TYR A 82 -4.80 0.15 -13.78
C TYR A 82 -5.94 -0.67 -14.39
N GLY A 83 -6.88 0.06 -14.99
CA GLY A 83 -8.17 -0.49 -15.38
C GLY A 83 -8.92 -1.10 -14.18
N ASP A 84 -9.63 -2.19 -14.44
CA ASP A 84 -10.44 -2.91 -13.46
C ASP A 84 -9.75 -4.11 -12.82
N HIS A 85 -8.54 -4.49 -13.26
CA HIS A 85 -7.94 -5.78 -12.93
C HIS A 85 -6.61 -5.67 -12.17
N MET A 86 -6.06 -4.47 -12.00
CA MET A 86 -4.83 -4.26 -11.22
C MET A 86 -5.00 -3.12 -10.23
N MET A 87 -4.60 -3.37 -8.99
CA MET A 87 -4.53 -2.37 -7.93
C MET A 87 -3.22 -2.53 -7.17
N GLY A 88 -2.55 -1.43 -6.89
CA GLY A 88 -1.39 -1.40 -6.01
C GLY A 88 -1.67 -0.53 -4.81
N ILE A 89 -1.33 -0.99 -3.60
CA ILE A 89 -1.30 -0.17 -2.38
C ILE A 89 0.09 -0.22 -1.74
N GLN A 90 0.61 0.92 -1.32
CA GLN A 90 1.93 1.03 -0.67
C GLN A 90 1.86 0.63 0.81
N THR A 91 0.68 0.83 1.40
CA THR A 91 0.38 0.69 2.82
C THR A 91 0.16 -0.77 3.25
N HIS A 92 0.21 -1.05 4.56
CA HIS A 92 0.09 -2.40 5.14
C HIS A 92 -1.22 -2.61 5.94
N PRO A 93 -2.37 -2.91 5.30
CA PRO A 93 -3.62 -3.24 6.00
C PRO A 93 -3.52 -4.47 6.91
N GLU A 94 -2.53 -5.32 6.69
CA GLU A 94 -2.28 -6.56 7.42
C GLU A 94 -1.46 -6.36 8.69
N TYR A 95 -0.79 -5.22 8.88
CA TYR A 95 0.05 -4.98 10.06
C TYR A 95 -0.77 -4.61 11.29
N THR A 96 -0.34 -5.10 12.44
CA THR A 96 -0.82 -4.67 13.77
C THR A 96 0.09 -3.59 14.33
N LYS A 97 -0.35 -2.89 15.39
CA LYS A 97 0.53 -1.98 16.14
C LYS A 97 1.76 -2.70 16.67
N ASP A 98 1.63 -3.93 17.15
CA ASP A 98 2.75 -4.72 17.67
C ASP A 98 3.79 -5.02 16.58
N ILE A 99 3.34 -5.37 15.37
CA ILE A 99 4.24 -5.58 14.21
C ILE A 99 4.96 -4.28 13.89
N LEU A 100 4.25 -3.16 13.86
CA LEU A 100 4.84 -1.85 13.57
C LEU A 100 5.85 -1.43 14.65
N LEU A 101 5.54 -1.59 15.94
CA LEU A 101 6.46 -1.32 17.04
C LEU A 101 7.74 -2.15 16.92
N TYR A 102 7.61 -3.44 16.63
CA TYR A 102 8.76 -4.31 16.39
C TYR A 102 9.61 -3.85 15.21
N LEU A 103 8.99 -3.43 14.10
CA LEU A 103 9.69 -2.92 12.92
C LEU A 103 10.40 -1.59 13.20
N ILE A 104 9.75 -0.67 13.93
CA ILE A 104 10.37 0.59 14.38
C ILE A 104 11.63 0.28 15.17
N ASP A 105 11.54 -0.58 16.19
CA ASP A 105 12.67 -0.95 17.03
C ASP A 105 13.81 -1.62 16.22
N ARG A 106 13.47 -2.50 15.28
CA ARG A 106 14.44 -3.13 14.37
C ARG A 106 15.17 -2.08 13.53
N LEU A 107 14.44 -1.17 12.88
CA LEU A 107 15.03 -0.14 12.02
C LEU A 107 15.88 0.86 12.83
N THR A 108 15.48 1.21 14.05
CA THR A 108 16.28 2.06 14.95
C THR A 108 17.57 1.38 15.35
N ARG A 109 17.53 0.09 15.73
CA ARG A 109 18.75 -0.68 16.07
C ARG A 109 19.71 -0.78 14.90
N CYS A 110 19.19 -0.98 13.69
CA CYS A 110 19.99 -0.99 12.46
C CYS A 110 20.46 0.40 12.01
N LYS A 111 20.15 1.48 12.76
CA LYS A 111 20.48 2.88 12.41
C LYS A 111 19.92 3.31 11.05
N LEU A 112 18.82 2.70 10.61
CA LEU A 112 18.13 3.01 9.36
C LEU A 112 17.17 4.18 9.52
N ILE A 113 16.64 4.39 10.73
CA ILE A 113 15.89 5.58 11.14
C ILE A 113 16.52 6.18 12.41
N SER A 114 16.36 7.50 12.60
CA SER A 114 16.83 8.16 13.82
C SER A 114 15.97 7.78 15.03
N ARG A 115 16.52 7.94 16.24
CA ARG A 115 15.74 7.78 17.49
C ARG A 115 14.56 8.75 17.53
N SER A 116 14.77 10.02 17.16
CA SER A 116 13.70 11.01 17.12
C SER A 116 12.55 10.60 16.18
N HIS A 117 12.86 10.03 15.02
CA HIS A 117 11.84 9.53 14.09
C HIS A 117 11.06 8.34 14.70
N ALA A 118 11.77 7.43 15.35
CA ALA A 118 11.16 6.29 16.03
C ALA A 118 10.20 6.73 17.16
N GLU A 119 10.61 7.69 18.00
CA GLU A 119 9.77 8.21 19.08
C GLU A 119 8.51 8.90 18.54
N VAL A 120 8.61 9.68 17.46
CA VAL A 120 7.45 10.29 16.81
C VAL A 120 6.47 9.23 16.28
N ALA A 121 6.99 8.19 15.63
CA ALA A 121 6.16 7.10 15.12
C ALA A 121 5.44 6.34 16.26
N LYS A 122 6.15 6.05 17.36
CA LYS A 122 5.58 5.39 18.55
C LYS A 122 4.52 6.24 19.23
N ALA A 123 4.80 7.52 19.47
CA ALA A 123 3.87 8.43 20.13
C ALA A 123 2.55 8.59 19.34
N ARG A 124 2.58 8.46 18.01
CA ARG A 124 1.36 8.48 17.19
C ARG A 124 0.52 7.21 17.38
N LEU A 125 1.15 6.06 17.57
CA LEU A 125 0.45 4.79 17.83
C LEU A 125 -0.25 4.75 19.19
N GLU A 126 0.11 5.62 20.13
CA GLU A 126 -0.60 5.76 21.40
C GLU A 126 -1.92 6.53 21.25
N LYS A 127 -2.03 7.37 20.22
CA LYS A 127 -3.16 8.30 20.05
C LYS A 127 -4.19 7.81 19.04
N GLU A 128 -3.74 7.10 18.02
CA GLU A 128 -4.53 6.78 16.84
C GLU A 128 -4.51 5.27 16.57
N GLU A 129 -5.59 4.73 16.03
CA GLU A 129 -5.70 3.34 15.58
C GLU A 129 -5.65 3.26 14.05
N PRO A 130 -4.97 2.26 13.46
CA PRO A 130 -5.05 2.04 12.02
C PRO A 130 -6.44 1.52 11.63
N ASP A 131 -7.00 2.08 10.57
CA ASP A 131 -8.29 1.72 9.97
C ASP A 131 -8.21 0.44 9.13
N ARG A 132 -7.65 -0.62 9.73
CA ARG A 132 -7.29 -1.87 9.02
C ARG A 132 -8.48 -2.53 8.35
N GLU A 133 -9.63 -2.57 9.02
CA GLU A 133 -10.82 -3.22 8.47
C GLU A 133 -11.42 -2.43 7.30
N ALA A 134 -11.41 -1.10 7.36
CA ALA A 134 -11.80 -0.27 6.22
C ALA A 134 -10.89 -0.53 5.02
N TRP A 135 -9.58 -0.64 5.25
CA TRP A 135 -8.61 -0.86 4.19
C TRP A 135 -8.63 -2.29 3.60
N LYS A 136 -8.83 -3.30 4.46
CA LYS A 136 -9.12 -4.66 4.01
C LYS A 136 -10.41 -4.72 3.20
N MET A 137 -11.43 -3.95 3.57
CA MET A 137 -12.68 -3.89 2.81
C MET A 137 -12.45 -3.32 1.41
N VAL A 138 -11.68 -2.23 1.26
CA VAL A 138 -11.27 -1.69 -0.05
C VAL A 138 -10.57 -2.76 -0.89
N CYS A 139 -9.61 -3.47 -0.32
CA CYS A 139 -8.89 -4.56 -1.00
C CYS A 139 -9.82 -5.70 -1.43
N ARG A 140 -10.71 -6.16 -0.54
CA ARG A 140 -11.65 -7.24 -0.81
C ARG A 140 -12.68 -6.85 -1.86
N ASN A 141 -13.16 -5.61 -1.84
CA ASN A 141 -14.10 -5.10 -2.81
C ASN A 141 -13.48 -5.08 -4.20
N PHE A 142 -12.25 -4.55 -4.35
CA PHE A 142 -11.52 -4.61 -5.62
C PHE A 142 -11.40 -6.03 -6.17
N LEU A 143 -11.04 -7.00 -5.32
CA LEU A 143 -10.87 -8.41 -5.72
C LEU A 143 -12.19 -9.09 -6.12
N LYS A 144 -13.32 -8.65 -5.54
CA LYS A 144 -14.66 -9.19 -5.82
C LYS A 144 -15.40 -8.46 -6.93
N GLU A 145 -15.05 -7.21 -7.22
CA GLU A 145 -15.63 -6.42 -8.30
C GLU A 145 -15.51 -7.20 -9.61
N LYS A 146 -16.64 -7.57 -10.20
CA LYS A 146 -16.66 -8.18 -11.53
C LYS A 146 -16.13 -7.15 -12.53
N SER A 147 -15.38 -7.63 -13.54
CA SER A 147 -14.96 -6.82 -14.69
C SER A 147 -16.21 -6.38 -15.45
N SER A 148 -16.82 -5.28 -15.02
CA SER A 148 -17.90 -4.64 -15.76
C SER A 148 -17.26 -3.85 -16.88
N LYS A 149 -17.54 -4.25 -18.13
CA LYS A 149 -17.70 -3.24 -19.20
C LYS A 149 -18.52 -2.10 -18.59
N LEU A 150 -18.12 -0.85 -18.83
CA LEU A 150 -18.93 0.35 -18.56
C LEU A 150 -20.43 0.01 -18.60
N ILE A 151 -21.05 -0.20 -17.44
CA ILE A 151 -22.50 -0.28 -17.33
C ILE A 151 -22.91 1.08 -16.84
N ASP A 152 -23.45 1.82 -17.80
CA ASP A 152 -24.36 2.93 -17.66
C ASP A 152 -25.37 2.70 -16.51
N CYS A 153 -25.77 3.80 -15.88
CA CYS A 153 -26.70 3.93 -14.75
C CYS A 153 -27.60 2.72 -14.43
N GLY A 154 -27.58 2.26 -13.17
CA GLY A 154 -28.67 1.44 -12.63
C GLY A 154 -28.30 0.60 -11.41
N MET A 155 -28.98 0.88 -10.29
CA MET A 155 -29.03 0.07 -9.07
C MET A 155 -29.11 -1.44 -9.35
N PHE A 156 -28.47 -2.28 -8.53
CA PHE A 156 -29.12 -3.41 -7.85
C PHE A 156 -28.16 -3.98 -6.80
N VAL A 157 -28.59 -3.95 -5.53
CA VAL A 157 -27.99 -4.69 -4.42
C VAL A 157 -28.61 -6.08 -4.49
N ASP A 158 -27.82 -7.13 -4.69
CA ASP A 158 -28.31 -8.47 -4.37
C ASP A 158 -27.24 -9.43 -3.84
N LYS A 159 -27.64 -10.03 -2.73
CA LYS A 159 -27.20 -11.20 -1.94
C LYS A 159 -25.78 -11.75 -2.04
N PHE A 160 -25.24 -11.93 -0.84
CA PHE A 160 -23.92 -12.42 -0.48
C PHE A 160 -23.94 -13.95 -0.39
N ASP A 161 -23.33 -14.64 -1.35
CA ASP A 161 -22.91 -16.03 -1.20
C ASP A 161 -21.39 -16.11 -1.22
N ALA A 162 -20.83 -16.57 -0.09
CA ALA A 162 -19.41 -16.75 0.10
C ALA A 162 -18.99 -18.13 -0.44
N CYS A 163 -18.26 -18.15 -1.55
CA CYS A 163 -17.50 -19.33 -1.96
C CYS A 163 -16.14 -18.95 -2.57
N GLY A 164 -15.09 -19.41 -1.89
CA GLY A 164 -13.84 -19.93 -2.45
C GLY A 164 -13.01 -19.04 -3.38
N GLY A 165 -11.84 -18.60 -2.90
CA GLY A 165 -10.78 -18.09 -3.78
C GLY A 165 -9.48 -17.87 -3.02
N ASN A 166 -8.50 -18.74 -3.27
CA ASN A 166 -7.17 -18.73 -2.65
C ASN A 166 -6.46 -17.38 -2.84
N VAL A 167 -6.12 -16.71 -1.74
CA VAL A 167 -5.24 -15.54 -1.72
C VAL A 167 -3.87 -16.01 -1.23
N TRP A 168 -2.88 -16.02 -2.11
CA TRP A 168 -1.49 -16.28 -1.74
C TRP A 168 -0.86 -14.97 -1.27
N PHE A 169 -0.47 -14.92 0.00
CA PHE A 169 0.33 -13.83 0.60
C PHE A 169 1.79 -14.27 0.80
N TYR A 170 2.66 -13.26 0.84
CA TYR A 170 4.10 -13.23 1.19
C TYR A 170 5.11 -13.48 0.05
N VAL A 171 6.07 -12.56 -0.11
CA VAL A 171 7.44 -12.70 0.45
C VAL A 171 8.07 -11.32 0.69
N TRP A 172 8.52 -11.13 1.94
CA TRP A 172 9.49 -10.13 2.39
C TRP A 172 10.90 -10.59 2.04
N MET A 173 11.73 -9.73 1.43
CA MET A 173 13.18 -9.92 1.34
C MET A 173 13.88 -8.66 1.84
N GLY A 174 14.43 -8.77 3.05
CA GLY A 174 15.32 -7.78 3.64
C GLY A 174 16.66 -7.69 2.90
N GLU A 175 17.24 -6.49 2.94
CA GLU A 175 18.62 -6.09 2.67
C GLU A 175 19.34 -6.66 1.44
N ARG A 176 19.50 -5.80 0.41
CA ARG A 176 20.69 -5.83 -0.44
C ARG A 176 21.89 -5.43 0.43
N ARG A 177 22.75 -6.39 0.81
CA ARG A 177 24.12 -6.08 1.25
C ARG A 177 24.87 -5.53 0.04
N HIS A 178 25.34 -4.29 0.14
CA HIS A 178 26.36 -3.79 -0.78
C HIS A 178 27.71 -4.36 -0.34
N GLY A 179 28.31 -5.16 -1.22
CA GLY A 179 29.67 -5.63 -1.07
C GLY A 179 30.02 -6.57 -2.20
N GLU A 180 30.56 -6.03 -3.29
CA GLU A 180 31.70 -6.62 -4.00
C GLU A 180 32.23 -5.64 -5.05
N ASN A 181 33.48 -5.23 -4.85
CA ASN A 181 34.29 -4.50 -5.81
C ASN A 181 34.58 -5.43 -7.00
N VAL A 182 34.09 -5.08 -8.19
CA VAL A 182 34.61 -5.65 -9.43
C VAL A 182 35.89 -4.88 -9.77
N LYS A 183 37.03 -5.54 -9.58
CA LYS A 183 38.31 -5.10 -10.14
C LYS A 183 38.24 -5.19 -11.67
N THR A 184 38.58 -4.09 -12.34
CA THR A 184 39.04 -4.08 -13.74
C THR A 184 40.50 -4.48 -13.79
#